data_AF-A0AB37XNE5-F1
#
_entry.id   AF-A0AB37XNE5-F1
#
_cell.length_a   1.000
_cell.length_b   1.000
_cell.length_c   1.000
_cell.angle_alpha   90.00
_cell.angle_beta   90.00
_cell.angle_gamma   90.00
#
_symmetry.space_group_name_H-M   'P 1'
#
loop_
_entity.id
_entity.type
_entity.pdbx_description
1 polymer ?
#
loop_
_entity_poly.entity_id
_entity_poly.type
_entity_poly.pdbx_seq_one_letter_code
_entity_poly.pdbx_strand_id
1 'polypeptide(L)'
;NYLKDDMLKFGIYAQDQHVVVDAQAAAAHDALVKWLEDPNTEKVVYDAKKTYVVAHRLDIQIEGIRFDAMLASYIIDPSRSIGDVKSVVE
;
A
#
# COMPACT_ATOMS: atom_id res chain seq x y z
N ASN A 1 13.96 5.51 2.91
CA ASN A 1 13.17 6.28 3.88
C ASN A 1 11.87 6.78 3.26
N TYR A 2 10.72 6.18 3.60
CA TYR A 2 9.42 6.53 3.00
C TYR A 2 8.93 7.97 3.28
N LEU A 3 9.55 8.69 4.23
CA LEU A 3 9.24 10.09 4.50
C LEU A 3 9.80 11.05 3.45
N LYS A 4 10.90 10.70 2.78
CA LYS A 4 11.66 11.62 1.91
C LYS A 4 12.06 11.05 0.56
N ASP A 5 12.17 9.73 0.45
CA ASP A 5 12.59 9.10 -0.79
C ASP A 5 11.53 9.29 -1.88
N ASP A 6 12.00 9.24 -3.12
CA ASP A 6 11.14 9.24 -4.29
C ASP A 6 10.27 7.98 -4.31
N MET A 7 9.00 8.20 -4.61
CA MET A 7 8.08 7.13 -4.90
C MET A 7 8.15 6.81 -6.39
N LEU A 8 8.42 5.55 -6.69
CA LEU A 8 8.50 5.08 -8.05
C LEU A 8 7.09 4.87 -8.62
N LYS A 9 6.34 3.90 -8.06
CA LYS A 9 5.06 3.44 -8.62
C LYS A 9 4.11 2.91 -7.55
N PHE A 10 2.81 2.93 -7.85
CA PHE A 10 1.78 2.13 -7.16
C PHE A 10 1.55 0.83 -7.91
N GLY A 11 1.68 -0.29 -7.21
CA GLY A 11 1.25 -1.60 -7.69
C GLY A 11 -0.06 -1.98 -7.02
N ILE A 12 -1.08 -2.31 -7.81
CA ILE A 12 -2.41 -2.65 -7.33
C ILE A 12 -2.82 -3.97 -7.97
N TYR A 13 -3.38 -4.87 -7.17
CA TYR A 13 -4.06 -6.06 -7.65
C TYR A 13 -5.52 -6.02 -7.19
N ALA A 14 -6.44 -6.05 -8.15
CA ALA A 14 -7.87 -6.05 -7.88
C ALA A 14 -8.60 -6.75 -9.03
N GLN A 15 -9.66 -7.49 -8.73
CA GLN A 15 -10.50 -8.16 -9.74
C GLN A 15 -9.71 -9.00 -10.76
N ASP A 16 -8.68 -9.71 -10.29
CA ASP A 16 -7.76 -10.51 -11.11
C ASP A 16 -6.94 -9.71 -12.15
N GLN A 17 -6.76 -8.41 -11.90
CA GLN A 17 -5.96 -7.52 -12.72
C GLN A 17 -4.82 -6.91 -11.93
N HIS A 18 -3.66 -6.80 -12.58
CA HIS A 18 -2.50 -6.07 -12.07
C HIS A 18 -2.40 -4.71 -12.76
N VAL A 19 -2.37 -3.66 -11.97
CA VAL A 19 -2.20 -2.28 -12.46
C VAL A 19 -0.96 -1.70 -11.82
N VAL A 20 -0.13 -1.05 -12.64
CA VAL A 20 1.05 -0.31 -12.18
C VAL A 20 0.94 1.11 -12.71
N VAL A 21 0.97 2.07 -11.79
CA VAL A 21 0.85 3.50 -12.10
C VAL A 21 2.07 4.23 -11.54
N ASP A 22 2.65 5.13 -12.32
CA ASP A 22 3.70 6.01 -11.81
C ASP A 22 3.14 6.88 -10.68
N ALA A 23 3.89 7.05 -9.60
CA ALA A 23 3.37 7.68 -8.38
C ALA A 23 2.84 9.09 -8.64
N GLN A 24 3.52 9.85 -9.50
CA GLN A 24 3.20 11.22 -9.87
C GLN A 24 1.97 11.31 -10.78
N ALA A 25 1.62 10.22 -11.48
CA ALA A 25 0.42 10.13 -12.30
C ALA A 25 -0.80 9.64 -11.52
N ALA A 26 -0.62 8.98 -10.37
CA ALA A 26 -1.70 8.37 -9.60
C ALA A 26 -2.80 9.37 -9.21
N ALA A 27 -2.42 10.58 -8.77
CA ALA A 27 -3.36 11.63 -8.39
C ALA A 27 -4.17 12.21 -9.58
N ALA A 28 -3.70 12.02 -10.82
CA ALA A 28 -4.41 12.47 -12.03
C ALA A 28 -5.50 11.48 -12.48
N HIS A 29 -5.64 10.32 -11.83
CA HIS A 29 -6.62 9.31 -12.16
C HIS A 29 -7.79 9.32 -11.16
N ASP A 30 -8.83 10.10 -11.45
CA ASP A 30 -10.00 10.26 -10.55
C ASP A 30 -10.62 8.94 -10.06
N ALA A 31 -10.73 7.94 -10.95
CA ALA A 31 -11.29 6.65 -10.59
C ALA A 31 -10.41 5.88 -9.60
N LEU A 32 -9.08 5.98 -9.76
CA LEU A 32 -8.12 5.37 -8.84
C LEU A 32 -8.15 6.08 -7.48
N VAL A 33 -8.13 7.41 -7.47
CA VAL A 33 -8.21 8.20 -6.23
C VAL A 33 -9.49 7.84 -5.47
N LYS A 34 -10.66 7.88 -6.13
CA LYS A 34 -11.94 7.49 -5.52
C LYS A 34 -11.93 6.08 -4.94
N TRP A 35 -11.33 5.12 -5.63
CA TRP A 35 -11.22 3.74 -5.15
C TRP A 35 -10.30 3.64 -3.92
N LEU A 36 -9.17 4.35 -3.93
CA LEU A 36 -8.23 4.41 -2.79
C LEU A 36 -8.86 5.07 -1.56
N GLU A 37 -9.65 6.14 -1.75
CA GLU A 37 -10.28 6.92 -0.67
C GLU A 37 -11.64 6.37 -0.20
N ASP A 38 -12.18 5.33 -0.84
CA ASP A 38 -13.44 4.71 -0.42
C ASP A 38 -13.24 3.76 0.79
N PRO A 39 -13.81 4.06 1.98
CA PRO A 39 -13.67 3.19 3.16
C PRO A 39 -14.41 1.85 3.04
N ASN A 40 -15.31 1.70 2.08
CA ASN A 40 -16.06 0.46 1.84
C ASN A 40 -15.29 -0.51 0.92
N THR A 41 -14.30 0.00 0.20
CA THR A 41 -13.39 -0.84 -0.57
C THR A 41 -12.28 -1.32 0.36
N GLU A 42 -12.20 -2.63 0.58
CA GLU A 42 -11.19 -3.22 1.45
C GLU A 42 -9.82 -3.29 0.75
N LYS A 43 -8.76 -2.86 1.44
CA LYS A 43 -7.39 -2.96 0.96
C LYS A 43 -6.54 -3.79 1.89
N VAL A 44 -5.74 -4.66 1.28
CA VAL A 44 -4.67 -5.40 1.93
C VAL A 44 -3.35 -4.79 1.48
N VAL A 45 -2.49 -4.47 2.44
CA VAL A 45 -1.22 -3.77 2.18
C VAL A 45 -0.06 -4.48 2.89
N TYR A 46 1.15 -4.09 2.49
CA TYR A 46 2.37 -4.43 3.20
C TYR A 46 2.95 -3.14 3.78
N ASP A 47 3.00 -3.01 5.10
CA ASP A 47 3.33 -1.78 5.83
C ASP A 47 2.32 -0.65 5.59
N ALA A 48 1.20 -0.70 6.33
CA ALA A 48 0.13 0.27 6.25
C ALA A 48 0.60 1.68 6.58
N LYS A 49 1.51 1.85 7.54
CA LYS A 49 2.05 3.16 7.91
C LYS A 49 2.77 3.79 6.72
N LYS A 50 3.63 3.03 6.05
CA LYS A 50 4.31 3.49 4.84
C LYS A 50 3.31 3.82 3.74
N THR A 51 2.30 2.98 3.52
CA THR A 51 1.25 3.24 2.53
C THR A 51 0.51 4.55 2.80
N TYR A 52 0.09 4.81 4.04
CA TYR A 52 -0.56 6.08 4.42
C TYR A 52 0.32 7.29 4.12
N VAL A 53 1.59 7.26 4.55
CA VAL A 53 2.50 8.40 4.33
C VAL A 53 2.75 8.66 2.84
N VAL A 54 2.96 7.58 2.07
CA VAL A 54 3.18 7.65 0.62
C VAL A 54 1.94 8.19 -0.10
N ALA A 55 0.75 7.68 0.20
CA ALA A 55 -0.50 8.16 -0.39
C ALA A 55 -0.76 9.64 -0.03
N HIS A 56 -0.56 10.01 1.23
CA HIS A 56 -0.76 11.38 1.71
C HIS A 56 0.20 12.38 1.04
N ARG A 57 1.44 11.96 0.71
CA ARG A 57 2.39 12.78 -0.07
C ARG A 57 1.94 13.06 -1.51
N LEU A 58 0.93 12.35 -2.01
CA LEU A 58 0.31 12.55 -3.32
C LEU A 58 -1.09 13.16 -3.23
N ASP A 59 -1.46 13.73 -2.07
CA ASP A 59 -2.80 14.26 -1.82
C ASP A 59 -3.91 13.19 -1.92
N ILE A 60 -3.59 11.92 -1.64
CA ILE A 60 -4.56 10.81 -1.61
C ILE A 60 -4.77 10.38 -0.16
N GLN A 61 -6.02 10.46 0.33
CA GLN A 61 -6.40 9.98 1.66
C GLN A 61 -6.83 8.51 1.60
N ILE A 62 -5.87 7.59 1.53
CA ILE A 62 -6.20 6.16 1.45
C ILE A 62 -7.04 5.71 2.65
N GLU A 63 -8.13 5.02 2.37
CA GLU A 63 -9.09 4.53 3.38
C GLU A 63 -9.38 3.05 3.16
N GLY A 64 -9.98 2.38 4.15
CA GLY A 64 -10.41 0.99 4.01
C GLY A 64 -9.29 -0.04 4.05
N ILE A 65 -8.11 0.28 4.60
CA ILE A 65 -7.07 -0.72 4.88
C ILE A 65 -7.57 -1.66 5.98
N ARG A 66 -7.72 -2.95 5.65
CA ARG A 66 -8.24 -4.00 6.55
C ARG A 66 -7.17 -4.97 7.04
N PHE A 67 -6.06 -5.09 6.30
CA PHE A 67 -4.99 -6.02 6.65
C PHE A 67 -3.62 -5.45 6.30
N ASP A 68 -2.68 -5.58 7.23
CA ASP A 68 -1.26 -5.29 7.05
C ASP A 68 -0.46 -6.59 7.20
N ALA A 69 0.07 -7.07 6.07
CA ALA A 69 0.81 -8.33 6.01
C ALA A 69 2.13 -8.29 6.80
N MET A 70 2.79 -7.12 6.86
CA MET A 70 4.03 -6.96 7.63
C MET A 70 3.73 -7.07 9.13
N LEU A 71 2.69 -6.39 9.60
CA LEU A 71 2.28 -6.45 11.01
C LEU A 71 1.79 -7.85 11.40
N ALA A 72 1.01 -8.51 10.54
CA ALA A 72 0.56 -9.88 10.78
C ALA A 72 1.75 -10.85 10.91
N SER A 73 2.73 -10.76 10.01
CA SER A 73 3.95 -11.58 10.08
C SER A 73 4.73 -11.36 11.37
N TYR A 74 4.85 -10.09 11.81
CA TYR A 74 5.52 -9.75 13.06
C TYR A 74 4.82 -10.33 14.30
N ILE A 75 3.49 -10.42 14.29
CA ILE A 75 2.72 -11.06 15.38
C ILE A 75 2.93 -12.57 15.40
N ILE A 76 3.04 -13.20 14.22
CA ILE A 76 3.23 -14.66 14.10
C ILE A 76 4.60 -15.07 14.64
N ASP A 77 5.66 -14.37 14.22
CA ASP A 77 7.02 -14.65 14.69
C ASP A 77 7.89 -13.37 14.62
N PRO A 78 8.08 -12.67 15.75
CA PRO A 78 8.89 -11.45 15.78
C PRO A 78 10.40 -11.71 15.71
N SER A 79 10.84 -12.98 15.78
CA SER A 79 12.27 -13.34 15.67
C SER A 79 12.77 -13.40 14.23
N ARG A 80 11.85 -13.45 13.26
CA ARG A 80 12.16 -13.40 11.83
C ARG A 80 12.46 -11.96 11.41
N SER A 81 13.57 -11.79 10.67
CA SER A 81 13.84 -10.52 9.99
C SER A 81 12.84 -10.33 8.85
N ILE A 82 11.85 -9.47 9.04
CA ILE A 82 10.88 -9.10 8.01
C ILE A 82 11.49 -7.94 7.21
N GLY A 83 12.09 -8.26 6.07
CA GLY A 83 12.73 -7.28 5.19
C GLY A 83 11.89 -6.85 3.99
N ASP A 84 11.04 -7.75 3.47
CA ASP A 84 10.22 -7.51 2.28
C ASP A 84 8.95 -8.38 2.26
N VAL A 85 8.18 -8.28 1.16
CA VAL A 85 6.95 -9.07 0.94
C VAL A 85 7.26 -10.56 0.90
N LYS A 86 8.38 -10.97 0.31
CA LYS A 86 8.78 -12.38 0.21
C LYS A 86 9.00 -12.99 1.60
N SER A 87 9.57 -12.22 2.52
CA SER A 87 9.83 -12.63 3.91
C SER A 87 8.55 -12.96 4.70
N VAL A 88 7.39 -12.51 4.23
CA VAL A 88 6.08 -12.78 4.88
C VAL A 88 5.45 -14.10 4.44
N VAL A 89 5.82 -14.61 3.25
CA VAL A 89 5.22 -15.81 2.66
C VAL A 89 6.08 -17.07 2.79
N GLU A 90 7.34 -16.94 3.24
CA GLU A 90 8.24 -18.03 3.64
C GLU A 90 8.10 -18.34 5.14
#